data_AF-A0A8H2ZGG5-F1
#
_entry.id   AF-A0A8H2ZGG5-F1
#
_cell.length_a   1.000
_cell.length_b   1.000
_cell.length_c   1.000
_cell.angle_alpha   90.00
_cell.angle_beta   90.00
_cell.angle_gamma   90.00
#
_symmetry.space_group_name_H-M   'P 1'
#
loop_
_entity.id
_entity.type
_entity.pdbx_description
1 polymer ?
#
loop_
_entity_poly.entity_id
_entity_poly.type
_entity_poly.pdbx_seq_one_letter_code
_entity_poly.pdbx_strand_id
1 'polypeptide(L)'
;MAPKKTTKPVSKKVAKSSSSASSSSKSYKELITEAAVALKSRKGVSRPALKKFIKEKYPSVGGSSTFDHYFNAAIKKGVETGDFEQPKGPSGTLKIVKKAASPTPAAKKVTKPKAKTTTSTTTTTTTKKVTKPKAKTAASAAKPKAKSVTSSSSLTYKEMIIKSILSINDGKGSSRLAVKKHMRDEYAKKLNSVKNFDHLFNAAIRKAVESGDLAQPKGPSGIIKVLKKGKTAVGA
;
A
#
# COMPACT_ATOMS: atom_id res chain seq x y z
N MET A 1 -5.85 -49.14 -45.17
CA MET A 1 -7.15 -48.67 -45.71
C MET A 1 -7.97 -48.06 -44.57
N ALA A 2 -8.24 -46.75 -44.62
CA ALA A 2 -9.41 -46.17 -43.94
C ALA A 2 -10.67 -46.66 -44.67
N PRO A 3 -11.89 -46.76 -44.07
CA PRO A 3 -12.61 -45.58 -43.55
C PRO A 3 -13.64 -45.83 -42.41
N LYS A 4 -14.03 -44.79 -41.67
CA LYS A 4 -15.45 -44.38 -41.53
C LYS A 4 -15.61 -43.11 -40.67
N LYS A 5 -16.36 -42.17 -41.24
CA LYS A 5 -16.86 -40.93 -40.65
C LYS A 5 -17.83 -41.22 -39.51
N THR A 6 -17.85 -40.37 -38.48
CA THR A 6 -19.09 -40.06 -37.72
C THR A 6 -18.96 -38.72 -36.96
N THR A 7 -19.69 -37.74 -37.49
CA THR A 7 -20.58 -36.76 -36.80
C THR A 7 -20.04 -35.86 -35.68
N LYS A 8 -19.93 -34.56 -36.02
CA LYS A 8 -20.02 -33.40 -35.12
C LYS A 8 -21.39 -33.35 -34.40
N PRO A 9 -21.46 -32.92 -33.13
CA PRO A 9 -22.63 -32.24 -32.60
C PRO A 9 -22.40 -30.73 -32.53
N VAL A 10 -23.31 -30.01 -33.18
CA VAL A 10 -23.54 -28.57 -33.12
C VAL A 10 -24.17 -28.18 -31.77
N SER A 11 -23.79 -26.98 -31.30
CA SER A 11 -24.46 -26.08 -30.35
C SER A 11 -25.69 -26.58 -29.58
N LYS A 12 -25.57 -26.55 -28.25
CA LYS A 12 -26.71 -26.24 -27.35
C LYS A 12 -26.38 -25.02 -26.49
N LYS A 13 -26.86 -23.87 -26.99
CA LYS A 13 -27.19 -22.69 -26.21
C LYS A 13 -28.45 -23.01 -25.39
N VAL A 14 -28.31 -23.23 -24.09
CA VAL A 14 -29.42 -23.31 -23.12
C VAL A 14 -28.87 -22.74 -21.81
N ALA A 15 -29.08 -21.45 -21.57
CA ALA A 15 -30.19 -20.91 -20.79
C ALA A 15 -29.82 -20.76 -19.31
N LYS A 16 -29.83 -19.49 -18.93
CA LYS A 16 -29.96 -18.91 -17.61
C LYS A 16 -30.79 -19.77 -16.66
N SER A 17 -30.15 -20.37 -15.65
CA SER A 17 -30.81 -20.84 -14.44
C SER A 17 -30.73 -19.75 -13.38
N SER A 18 -31.82 -18.99 -13.28
CA SER A 18 -32.12 -18.18 -12.10
C SER A 18 -32.78 -19.05 -11.02
N SER A 19 -32.40 -18.74 -9.78
CA SER A 19 -33.10 -18.97 -8.52
C SER A 19 -33.32 -20.41 -8.03
N SER A 20 -32.39 -20.87 -7.19
CA SER A 20 -32.75 -21.62 -5.99
C SER A 20 -32.55 -20.72 -4.77
N ALA A 21 -33.65 -20.39 -4.10
CA ALA A 21 -33.66 -19.67 -2.84
C ALA A 21 -33.16 -20.62 -1.73
N SER A 22 -31.91 -20.43 -1.31
CA SER A 22 -31.37 -20.97 -0.06
C SER A 22 -30.42 -19.92 0.50
N SER A 23 -30.88 -19.18 1.52
CA SER A 23 -30.09 -18.20 2.29
C SER A 23 -29.05 -17.42 1.47
N SER A 24 -29.47 -16.83 0.35
CA SER A 24 -28.59 -16.31 -0.68
C SER A 24 -27.71 -15.21 -0.11
N SER A 25 -26.44 -15.52 0.14
CA SER A 25 -25.44 -14.56 0.61
C SER A 25 -25.47 -13.34 -0.32
N LYS A 26 -25.94 -12.19 0.20
CA LYS A 26 -26.00 -10.92 -0.54
C LYS A 26 -24.67 -10.67 -1.22
N SER A 27 -24.70 -10.18 -2.45
CA SER A 27 -23.47 -9.85 -3.18
C SER A 27 -22.71 -8.74 -2.46
N TYR A 28 -21.37 -8.74 -2.53
CA TYR A 28 -20.56 -7.66 -1.96
C TYR A 28 -20.98 -6.28 -2.46
N LYS A 29 -21.43 -6.17 -3.71
CA LYS A 29 -21.98 -4.93 -4.28
C LYS A 29 -23.23 -4.47 -3.49
N GLU A 30 -24.14 -5.39 -3.20
CA GLU A 30 -25.39 -5.13 -2.47
C GLU A 30 -25.11 -4.72 -1.03
N LEU A 31 -24.17 -5.41 -0.36
CA LEU A 31 -23.72 -5.07 0.98
C LEU A 31 -23.13 -3.65 1.04
N ILE A 32 -22.34 -3.28 0.03
CA ILE A 32 -21.76 -1.93 -0.08
C ILE A 32 -22.86 -0.88 -0.30
N THR A 33 -23.84 -1.15 -1.18
CA THR A 33 -24.96 -0.23 -1.39
C THR A 33 -25.82 -0.07 -0.14
N GLU A 34 -26.14 -1.16 0.56
CA GLU A 34 -26.93 -1.15 1.78
C GLU A 34 -26.21 -0.34 2.87
N ALA A 35 -24.91 -0.59 3.05
CA ALA A 35 -24.07 0.16 3.98
C ALA A 35 -24.02 1.66 3.64
N ALA A 36 -23.88 2.01 2.37
CA ALA A 36 -23.84 3.40 1.94
C ALA A 36 -25.21 4.11 2.11
N VAL A 37 -26.32 3.40 1.93
CA VAL A 37 -27.69 3.92 2.17
C VAL A 37 -27.96 4.10 3.67
N ALA A 38 -27.47 3.17 4.51
CA ALA A 38 -27.62 3.24 5.96
C ALA A 38 -26.82 4.40 6.58
N LEU A 39 -25.58 4.63 6.13
CA LEU A 39 -24.70 5.68 6.65
C LEU A 39 -25.01 7.09 6.09
N LYS A 40 -25.86 7.19 5.06
CA LYS A 40 -26.51 8.42 4.56
C LYS A 40 -25.64 9.70 4.56
N SER A 41 -24.43 9.62 4.00
CA SER A 41 -23.50 10.76 3.94
C SER A 41 -23.64 11.58 2.65
N ARG A 42 -23.84 12.89 2.78
CA ARG A 42 -23.95 13.86 1.64
C ARG A 42 -22.72 13.83 0.72
N LYS A 43 -21.54 13.56 1.28
CA LYS A 43 -20.24 13.53 0.56
C LYS A 43 -19.81 12.10 0.18
N GLY A 44 -20.65 11.10 0.39
CA GLY A 44 -20.30 9.69 0.27
C GLY A 44 -19.67 9.13 1.55
N VAL A 45 -19.51 7.81 1.60
CA VAL A 45 -19.06 7.07 2.77
C VAL A 45 -17.64 6.59 2.57
N SER A 46 -16.79 6.69 3.58
CA SER A 46 -15.40 6.22 3.50
C SER A 46 -15.36 4.69 3.46
N ARG A 47 -14.38 4.13 2.73
CA ARG A 47 -14.14 2.68 2.69
C ARG A 47 -13.99 2.04 4.08
N PRO A 48 -13.23 2.61 5.05
CA PRO A 48 -13.16 2.03 6.39
C PRO A 48 -14.52 2.03 7.12
N ALA A 49 -15.37 3.05 6.91
CA ALA A 49 -16.70 3.08 7.52
C ALA A 49 -17.64 2.02 6.91
N LEU A 50 -17.60 1.83 5.58
CA LEU A 50 -18.34 0.76 4.92
C LEU A 50 -17.89 -0.62 5.41
N LYS A 51 -16.58 -0.85 5.53
CA LYS A 51 -16.05 -2.10 6.08
C LYS A 51 -16.53 -2.35 7.51
N LYS A 52 -16.51 -1.32 8.36
CA LYS A 52 -16.98 -1.43 9.75
C LYS A 52 -18.46 -1.80 9.79
N PHE A 53 -19.32 -1.10 9.03
CA PHE A 53 -20.75 -1.38 8.99
C PHE A 53 -21.06 -2.80 8.52
N ILE A 54 -20.38 -3.27 7.45
CA ILE A 54 -20.61 -4.62 6.92
C ILE A 54 -20.13 -5.67 7.92
N LYS A 55 -19.03 -5.43 8.65
CA LYS A 55 -18.56 -6.34 9.72
C LYS A 55 -19.54 -6.42 10.90
N GLU A 56 -20.15 -5.29 11.27
CA GLU A 56 -21.12 -5.23 12.38
C GLU A 56 -22.48 -5.85 12.00
N LYS A 57 -22.95 -5.63 10.76
CA LYS A 57 -24.26 -6.15 10.30
C LYS A 57 -24.21 -7.56 9.73
N TYR A 58 -23.07 -7.95 9.15
CA TYR A 58 -22.87 -9.24 8.49
C TYR A 58 -21.57 -9.89 8.99
N PRO A 59 -21.53 -10.39 10.23
CA PRO A 59 -20.33 -11.00 10.81
C PRO A 59 -19.84 -12.22 10.03
N SER A 60 -20.75 -12.97 9.39
CA SER A 60 -20.42 -14.10 8.51
C SER A 60 -19.56 -13.70 7.30
N VAL A 61 -19.76 -12.49 6.78
CA VAL A 61 -19.01 -11.96 5.64
C VAL A 61 -17.79 -11.17 6.11
N GLY A 62 -17.92 -10.43 7.20
CA GLY A 62 -16.89 -9.57 7.76
C GLY A 62 -15.74 -10.28 8.47
N GLY A 63 -15.96 -11.49 8.98
CA GLY A 63 -14.95 -12.35 9.62
C GLY A 63 -14.05 -13.10 8.64
N SER A 64 -14.39 -13.11 7.35
CA SER A 64 -13.59 -13.79 6.34
C SER A 64 -12.28 -13.04 6.04
N SER A 65 -11.16 -13.76 5.98
CA SER A 65 -9.85 -13.22 5.56
C SER A 65 -9.88 -12.69 4.12
N THR A 66 -10.77 -13.21 3.28
CA THR A 66 -10.94 -12.79 1.87
C THR A 66 -11.89 -11.60 1.70
N PHE A 67 -12.54 -11.15 2.78
CA PHE A 67 -13.51 -10.04 2.78
C PHE A 67 -12.95 -8.79 2.10
N ASP A 68 -11.76 -8.36 2.51
CA ASP A 68 -11.16 -7.14 2.01
C ASP A 68 -10.81 -7.21 0.52
N HIS A 69 -10.45 -8.40 0.03
CA HIS A 69 -10.17 -8.63 -1.39
C HIS A 69 -11.45 -8.49 -2.22
N TYR A 70 -12.51 -9.21 -1.84
CA TYR A 70 -13.79 -9.17 -2.55
C TYR A 70 -14.48 -7.81 -2.43
N PHE A 71 -14.39 -7.15 -1.28
CA PHE A 71 -14.84 -5.78 -1.08
C PHE A 71 -14.13 -4.81 -2.02
N ASN A 72 -12.81 -4.93 -2.17
CA ASN A 72 -12.05 -4.07 -3.07
C ASN A 72 -12.36 -4.33 -4.54
N ALA A 73 -12.53 -5.59 -4.92
CA ALA A 73 -12.93 -5.97 -6.27
C ALA A 73 -14.33 -5.45 -6.62
N ALA A 74 -15.29 -5.59 -5.72
CA ALA A 74 -16.67 -5.12 -5.90
C ALA A 74 -16.74 -3.59 -6.11
N ILE A 75 -15.93 -2.81 -5.37
CA ILE A 75 -15.86 -1.36 -5.57
C ILE A 75 -15.28 -1.02 -6.93
N LYS A 76 -14.18 -1.67 -7.34
CA LYS A 76 -13.59 -1.43 -8.67
C LYS A 76 -14.61 -1.71 -9.78
N LYS A 77 -15.29 -2.85 -9.68
CA LYS A 77 -16.33 -3.24 -10.63
C LYS A 77 -17.51 -2.28 -10.63
N GLY A 78 -17.98 -1.86 -9.46
CA GLY A 78 -19.09 -0.91 -9.35
C GLY A 78 -18.75 0.51 -9.83
N VAL A 79 -17.46 0.88 -9.83
CA VAL A 79 -17.00 2.16 -10.41
C VAL A 79 -16.87 2.05 -11.93
N GLU A 80 -16.39 0.91 -12.44
CA GLU A 80 -16.38 0.62 -13.88
C GLU A 80 -17.80 0.60 -14.48
N THR A 81 -18.78 0.04 -13.77
CA THR A 81 -20.19 0.04 -14.19
C THR A 81 -20.91 1.37 -13.96
N GLY A 82 -20.29 2.31 -13.22
CA GLY A 82 -20.86 3.62 -12.91
C GLY A 82 -21.94 3.61 -11.83
N ASP A 83 -22.06 2.53 -11.05
CA ASP A 83 -22.94 2.47 -9.86
C ASP A 83 -22.34 3.25 -8.67
N PHE A 84 -21.01 3.36 -8.63
CA PHE A 84 -20.28 4.10 -7.61
C PHE A 84 -19.32 5.10 -8.24
N GLU A 85 -19.15 6.25 -7.59
CA GLU A 85 -18.18 7.27 -7.96
C GLU A 85 -17.19 7.51 -6.82
N GLN A 86 -15.94 7.71 -7.21
CA GLN A 86 -14.83 7.98 -6.29
C GLN A 86 -14.27 9.39 -6.53
N PRO A 87 -14.89 10.43 -5.94
CA PRO A 87 -14.47 11.83 -6.16
C PRO A 87 -13.04 12.14 -5.69
N LYS A 88 -12.50 11.31 -4.79
CA LYS A 88 -11.14 11.43 -4.23
C LYS A 88 -10.20 10.30 -4.69
N GLY A 89 -10.56 9.60 -5.77
CA GLY A 89 -9.77 8.49 -6.32
C GLY A 89 -9.94 7.17 -5.56
N PRO A 90 -9.14 6.14 -5.88
CA PRO A 90 -9.36 4.74 -5.46
C PRO A 90 -9.33 4.52 -3.94
N SER A 91 -8.60 5.39 -3.22
CA SER A 91 -8.50 5.32 -1.75
C SER A 91 -9.53 6.21 -1.04
N GLY A 92 -10.33 6.96 -1.79
CA GLY A 92 -11.22 7.99 -1.29
C GLY A 92 -12.60 7.47 -0.88
N THR A 93 -13.49 8.43 -0.65
CA THR A 93 -14.91 8.19 -0.34
C THR A 93 -15.63 7.57 -1.53
N LEU A 94 -16.55 6.65 -1.25
CA LEU A 94 -17.44 6.04 -2.23
C LEU A 94 -18.80 6.74 -2.18
N LYS A 95 -19.28 7.25 -3.30
CA LYS A 95 -20.61 7.84 -3.44
C LYS A 95 -21.44 6.95 -4.36
N ILE A 96 -22.67 6.61 -3.97
CA ILE A 96 -23.59 5.89 -4.87
C ILE A 96 -24.06 6.88 -5.93
N VAL A 97 -23.84 6.53 -7.20
CA VAL A 97 -24.42 7.25 -8.32
C VAL A 97 -25.73 6.56 -8.66
N LYS A 98 -26.85 7.15 -8.25
CA LYS A 98 -28.11 6.85 -8.91
C LYS A 98 -28.00 7.42 -10.31
N LYS A 99 -27.96 6.55 -11.32
CA LYS A 99 -27.96 6.91 -12.74
C LYS A 99 -29.30 7.57 -13.09
N ALA A 100 -29.47 8.82 -12.69
CA ALA A 100 -30.20 9.79 -13.50
C ALA A 100 -29.27 10.18 -14.65
N ALA A 101 -29.86 10.41 -15.82
CA ALA A 101 -29.19 10.61 -17.09
C ALA A 101 -27.95 11.54 -17.03
N SER A 102 -26.95 11.20 -17.84
CA SER A 102 -25.81 12.04 -18.24
C SER A 102 -26.25 13.48 -18.58
N PRO A 103 -25.37 14.49 -18.40
CA PRO A 103 -24.55 14.87 -19.54
C PRO A 103 -23.04 14.98 -19.23
N THR A 104 -22.29 14.26 -20.08
CA THR A 104 -21.12 14.67 -20.89
C THR A 104 -19.91 15.41 -20.26
N PRO A 105 -18.68 15.06 -20.71
CA PRO A 105 -17.44 15.65 -20.24
C PRO A 105 -17.21 17.02 -20.89
N ALA A 106 -17.20 18.08 -20.09
CA ALA A 106 -16.79 19.40 -20.56
C ALA A 106 -15.26 19.51 -20.56
N ALA A 107 -14.77 19.86 -21.75
CA ALA A 107 -13.39 19.96 -22.14
C ALA A 107 -12.57 20.99 -21.35
N LYS A 108 -11.26 20.79 -21.45
CA LYS A 108 -10.19 21.78 -21.23
C LYS A 108 -10.62 23.19 -21.62
N LYS A 109 -10.46 24.17 -20.72
CA LYS A 109 -10.12 25.53 -21.12
C LYS A 109 -9.06 26.11 -20.20
N VAL A 110 -7.86 26.19 -20.78
CA VAL A 110 -6.75 27.03 -20.37
C VAL A 110 -7.20 28.49 -20.41
N THR A 111 -6.97 29.25 -19.34
CA THR A 111 -6.57 30.66 -19.43
C THR A 111 -5.63 30.98 -18.28
N LYS A 112 -4.43 31.43 -18.65
CA LYS A 112 -3.35 31.99 -17.82
C LYS A 112 -3.51 33.55 -17.83
N PRO A 113 -2.59 34.36 -17.28
CA PRO A 113 -2.68 35.09 -16.00
C PRO A 113 -2.63 36.64 -16.16
N LYS A 114 -2.97 37.40 -15.12
CA LYS A 114 -2.56 38.82 -14.88
C LYS A 114 -3.16 39.26 -13.53
N ALA A 115 -2.61 40.11 -12.66
CA ALA A 115 -1.35 40.84 -12.48
C ALA A 115 -1.32 41.16 -10.97
N LYS A 116 -0.23 40.93 -10.24
CA LYS A 116 0.82 41.90 -9.87
C LYS A 116 0.33 43.35 -9.68
N THR A 117 0.22 43.77 -8.43
CA THR A 117 0.59 45.12 -8.00
C THR A 117 1.37 45.04 -6.69
N THR A 118 2.51 45.70 -6.71
CA THR A 118 3.57 45.80 -5.70
C THR A 118 3.64 47.26 -5.26
N THR A 119 3.74 47.52 -3.96
CA THR A 119 4.43 48.64 -3.28
C THR A 119 4.22 48.43 -1.76
N SER A 120 5.18 48.05 -0.90
CA SER A 120 6.38 48.76 -0.41
C SER A 120 5.99 50.13 0.20
N THR A 121 6.32 50.59 1.40
CA THR A 121 7.35 50.37 2.45
C THR A 121 6.80 51.17 3.67
N THR A 122 7.03 50.97 4.97
CA THR A 122 8.28 51.25 5.74
C THR A 122 7.93 51.18 7.24
N THR A 123 8.85 50.62 8.06
CA THR A 123 9.18 50.97 9.48
C THR A 123 8.09 50.87 10.57
N THR A 124 8.30 50.41 11.81
CA THR A 124 9.50 50.34 12.67
C THR A 124 9.18 49.48 13.92
N THR A 125 10.20 48.74 14.38
CA THR A 125 10.55 48.45 15.79
C THR A 125 9.48 47.96 16.79
N THR A 126 9.68 46.75 17.33
CA THR A 126 10.00 46.53 18.77
C THR A 126 10.18 45.03 19.06
N THR A 127 11.43 44.66 19.32
CA THR A 127 11.88 43.78 20.43
C THR A 127 10.86 42.83 21.07
N LYS A 128 11.09 41.51 20.92
CA LYS A 128 11.40 40.65 22.08
C LYS A 128 11.98 39.29 21.67
N LYS A 129 13.29 39.21 21.88
CA LYS A 129 14.13 38.03 22.05
C LYS A 129 13.60 37.17 23.20
N VAL A 130 13.32 35.89 22.97
CA VAL A 130 13.25 34.88 24.04
C VAL A 130 14.33 33.85 23.79
N THR A 131 15.40 34.02 24.54
CA THR A 131 16.51 33.09 24.76
C THR A 131 16.06 31.94 25.65
N LYS A 132 16.50 30.74 25.26
CA LYS A 132 16.69 29.54 26.08
C LYS A 132 17.48 29.84 27.38
N PRO A 133 17.15 29.20 28.52
CA PRO A 133 18.06 28.21 29.14
C PRO A 133 17.28 27.01 29.76
N LYS A 134 17.53 25.74 29.43
CA LYS A 134 18.49 24.78 30.04
C LYS A 134 18.47 24.68 31.58
N ALA A 135 17.83 23.63 32.11
CA ALA A 135 18.28 22.78 33.23
C ALA A 135 17.44 21.48 33.20
N LYS A 136 17.96 20.28 32.91
CA LYS A 136 18.79 19.32 33.70
C LYS A 136 18.00 18.55 34.80
N THR A 137 17.87 17.23 34.56
CA THR A 137 17.87 16.07 35.51
C THR A 137 16.76 16.00 36.57
N ALA A 138 16.09 14.87 36.87
CA ALA A 138 16.46 13.44 36.89
C ALA A 138 15.18 12.58 36.66
N ALA A 139 15.17 11.55 35.81
CA ALA A 139 15.57 10.14 36.05
C ALA A 139 14.66 9.32 36.99
N SER A 140 13.86 8.43 36.39
CA SER A 140 13.59 7.05 36.85
C SER A 140 12.81 6.34 35.71
N ALA A 141 13.41 5.58 34.78
CA ALA A 141 14.12 4.31 34.90
C ALA A 141 13.18 3.08 35.07
N ALA A 142 12.74 2.52 33.93
CA ALA A 142 12.60 1.07 33.66
C ALA A 142 12.04 0.93 32.22
N LYS A 143 12.57 0.19 31.25
CA LYS A 143 13.75 -0.68 31.10
C LYS A 143 13.94 -0.81 29.57
N PRO A 144 15.11 -0.51 28.98
CA PRO A 144 15.34 -0.68 27.56
C PRO A 144 15.39 -2.19 27.28
N LYS A 145 14.46 -2.72 26.49
CA LYS A 145 14.59 -4.09 25.97
C LYS A 145 15.71 -4.12 24.93
N ALA A 146 16.90 -4.37 25.48
CA ALA A 146 17.96 -5.23 25.01
C ALA A 146 18.21 -5.28 23.49
N LYS A 147 19.42 -4.83 23.14
CA LYS A 147 20.22 -5.43 22.06
C LYS A 147 20.05 -6.95 22.11
N SER A 148 19.43 -7.55 21.09
CA SER A 148 19.63 -8.98 20.84
C SER A 148 21.00 -9.14 20.19
N VAL A 149 22.03 -9.16 21.02
CA VAL A 149 23.25 -9.90 20.69
C VAL A 149 22.89 -11.37 20.88
N THR A 150 22.22 -11.93 19.87
CA THR A 150 22.11 -13.39 19.76
C THR A 150 23.19 -13.79 18.79
N SER A 151 24.29 -14.27 19.36
CA SER A 151 25.27 -15.12 18.70
C SER A 151 24.53 -16.30 18.07
N SER A 152 24.18 -16.17 16.80
CA SER A 152 23.99 -17.32 15.94
C SER A 152 24.81 -17.05 14.70
N SER A 153 25.60 -18.04 14.30
CA SER A 153 26.52 -18.09 13.16
C SER A 153 25.85 -17.88 11.79
N SER A 154 24.65 -17.29 11.75
CA SER A 154 23.85 -17.07 10.56
C SER A 154 23.63 -15.57 10.35
N LEU A 155 24.11 -15.04 9.23
CA LEU A 155 23.96 -13.62 8.89
C LEU A 155 22.50 -13.18 8.95
N THR A 156 22.28 -11.99 9.52
CA THR A 156 20.96 -11.35 9.54
C THR A 156 20.57 -10.86 8.14
N TYR A 157 19.27 -10.68 7.86
CA TYR A 157 18.82 -10.11 6.58
C TYR A 157 19.43 -8.73 6.31
N LYS A 158 19.64 -7.94 7.36
CA LYS A 158 20.30 -6.64 7.28
C LYS A 158 21.76 -6.76 6.82
N GLU A 159 22.52 -7.67 7.40
CA GLU A 159 23.90 -7.93 6.99
C GLU A 159 23.99 -8.46 5.57
N MET A 160 23.12 -9.41 5.19
CA MET A 160 23.09 -9.93 3.82
C MET A 160 22.80 -8.80 2.81
N ILE A 161 21.86 -7.90 3.11
CA ILE A 161 21.58 -6.74 2.25
C ILE A 161 22.81 -5.84 2.11
N ILE A 162 23.49 -5.53 3.21
CA ILE A 162 24.66 -4.65 3.20
C ILE A 162 25.82 -5.31 2.43
N LYS A 163 26.12 -6.59 2.68
CA LYS A 163 27.14 -7.36 1.94
C LYS A 163 26.83 -7.40 0.45
N SER A 164 25.59 -7.69 0.06
CA SER A 164 25.23 -7.71 -1.35
C SER A 164 25.33 -6.33 -2.02
N ILE A 165 24.97 -5.22 -1.35
CA ILE A 165 25.16 -3.87 -1.96
C ILE A 165 26.65 -3.50 -2.06
N LEU A 166 27.46 -3.91 -1.09
CA LEU A 166 28.92 -3.74 -1.13
C LEU A 166 29.53 -4.55 -2.28
N SER A 167 29.11 -5.80 -2.46
CA SER A 167 29.55 -6.68 -3.55
C SER A 167 29.17 -6.14 -4.94
N ILE A 168 27.93 -5.63 -5.09
CA ILE A 168 27.44 -5.17 -6.41
C ILE A 168 28.05 -3.82 -6.82
N ASN A 169 28.21 -2.87 -5.89
CA ASN A 169 28.55 -1.49 -6.25
C ASN A 169 29.28 -0.70 -5.13
N ASP A 170 30.13 -1.36 -4.33
CA ASP A 170 30.93 -0.77 -3.23
C ASP A 170 30.14 -0.02 -2.15
N GLY A 171 28.82 -0.19 -2.08
CA GLY A 171 27.94 0.59 -1.20
C GLY A 171 27.36 1.86 -1.83
N LYS A 172 27.79 2.26 -3.04
CA LYS A 172 27.29 3.45 -3.79
C LYS A 172 25.80 3.36 -4.11
N GLY A 173 25.29 2.14 -4.10
CA GLY A 173 23.88 1.78 -4.10
C GLY A 173 23.47 0.95 -5.30
N SER A 174 22.52 0.06 -5.07
CA SER A 174 22.03 -0.91 -6.04
C SER A 174 20.51 -0.93 -6.07
N SER A 175 19.93 -1.34 -7.20
CA SER A 175 18.48 -1.49 -7.31
C SER A 175 18.00 -2.62 -6.39
N ARG A 176 16.77 -2.51 -5.86
CA ARG A 176 16.22 -3.55 -4.97
C ARG A 176 16.20 -4.92 -5.63
N LEU A 177 15.88 -4.98 -6.92
CA LEU A 177 15.86 -6.22 -7.68
C LEU A 177 17.26 -6.82 -7.78
N ALA A 178 18.29 -6.01 -8.04
CA ALA A 178 19.67 -6.49 -8.10
C ALA A 178 20.13 -7.05 -6.74
N VAL A 179 19.84 -6.35 -5.65
CA VAL A 179 20.16 -6.82 -4.29
C VAL A 179 19.38 -8.11 -3.98
N LYS A 180 18.09 -8.18 -4.32
CA LYS A 180 17.27 -9.37 -4.11
C LYS A 180 17.80 -10.58 -4.88
N LYS A 181 18.20 -10.39 -6.13
CA LYS A 181 18.76 -11.43 -7.00
C LYS A 181 20.09 -11.91 -6.44
N HIS A 182 21.03 -11.00 -6.17
CA HIS A 182 22.34 -11.36 -5.61
C HIS A 182 22.21 -12.09 -4.27
N MET A 183 21.29 -11.67 -3.40
CA MET A 183 21.04 -12.38 -2.14
C MET A 183 20.51 -13.80 -2.37
N ARG A 184 19.60 -14.01 -3.34
CA ARG A 184 19.14 -15.36 -3.66
C ARG A 184 20.21 -16.22 -4.32
N ASP A 185 21.09 -15.63 -5.11
CA ASP A 185 22.19 -16.34 -5.76
C ASP A 185 23.27 -16.75 -4.72
N GLU A 186 23.68 -15.81 -3.87
CA GLU A 186 24.74 -16.01 -2.86
C GLU A 186 24.26 -16.84 -1.65
N TYR A 187 23.01 -16.67 -1.24
CA TYR A 187 22.42 -17.34 -0.08
C TYR A 187 21.29 -18.31 -0.47
N ALA A 188 21.38 -18.93 -1.66
CA ALA A 188 20.36 -19.80 -2.25
C ALA A 188 19.79 -20.85 -1.28
N LYS A 189 20.67 -21.54 -0.55
CA LYS A 189 20.29 -22.58 0.43
C LYS A 189 19.39 -22.04 1.55
N LYS A 190 19.60 -20.79 1.98
CA LYS A 190 18.86 -20.14 3.08
C LYS A 190 17.63 -19.38 2.58
N LEU A 191 17.66 -18.83 1.36
CA LEU A 191 16.64 -17.91 0.87
C LEU A 191 15.62 -18.53 -0.09
N ASN A 192 15.97 -19.58 -0.85
CA ASN A 192 15.06 -20.14 -1.86
C ASN A 192 13.89 -20.93 -1.25
N SER A 193 14.07 -21.47 -0.04
CA SER A 193 13.00 -22.16 0.70
C SER A 193 12.03 -21.17 1.41
N VAL A 194 12.44 -19.90 1.59
CA VAL A 194 11.69 -18.93 2.38
C VAL A 194 10.65 -18.21 1.53
N LYS A 195 9.41 -18.69 1.58
CA LYS A 195 8.26 -18.11 0.85
C LYS A 195 8.01 -16.62 1.21
N ASN A 196 8.24 -16.23 2.47
CA ASN A 196 8.06 -14.85 2.95
C ASN A 196 9.30 -13.96 2.82
N PHE A 197 10.28 -14.36 2.00
CA PHE A 197 11.55 -13.63 1.87
C PHE A 197 11.35 -12.16 1.51
N ASP A 198 10.47 -11.86 0.56
CA ASP A 198 10.25 -10.49 0.11
C ASP A 198 9.72 -9.59 1.22
N HIS A 199 8.86 -10.11 2.10
CA HIS A 199 8.38 -9.37 3.27
C HIS A 199 9.51 -9.12 4.28
N LEU A 200 10.32 -10.15 4.57
CA LEU A 200 11.47 -10.06 5.47
C LEU A 200 12.53 -9.09 4.95
N PHE A 201 12.80 -9.12 3.66
CA PHE A 201 13.70 -8.19 2.96
C PHE A 201 13.19 -6.75 3.03
N ASN A 202 11.89 -6.53 2.76
CA ASN A 202 11.29 -5.20 2.84
C ASN A 202 11.32 -4.66 4.27
N ALA A 203 11.02 -5.51 5.27
CA ALA A 203 11.06 -5.15 6.68
C ALA A 203 12.49 -4.81 7.13
N ALA A 204 13.48 -5.60 6.71
CA ALA A 204 14.89 -5.36 7.03
C ALA A 204 15.39 -4.03 6.45
N ILE A 205 14.99 -3.68 5.23
CA ILE A 205 15.37 -2.39 4.62
C ILE A 205 14.74 -1.23 5.36
N ARG A 206 13.45 -1.32 5.72
CA ARG A 206 12.79 -0.27 6.52
C ARG A 206 13.51 -0.04 7.84
N LYS A 207 13.80 -1.12 8.57
CA LYS A 207 14.55 -1.04 9.84
C LYS A 207 15.96 -0.50 9.65
N ALA A 208 16.65 -0.89 8.56
CA ALA A 208 18.00 -0.44 8.26
C ALA A 208 18.06 1.04 7.84
N VAL A 209 16.99 1.55 7.22
CA VAL A 209 16.84 2.98 6.91
C VAL A 209 16.58 3.78 8.17
N GLU A 210 15.69 3.29 9.04
CA GLU A 210 15.40 3.91 10.33
C GLU A 210 16.62 3.91 11.27
N SER A 211 17.43 2.85 11.24
CA SER A 211 18.67 2.76 12.01
C SER A 211 19.84 3.56 11.40
N GLY A 212 19.68 4.12 10.20
CA GLY A 212 20.69 4.93 9.51
C GLY A 212 21.83 4.11 8.88
N ASP A 213 21.64 2.81 8.67
CA ASP A 213 22.62 1.96 7.99
C ASP A 213 22.44 1.98 6.47
N LEU A 214 21.21 2.16 5.99
CA LEU A 214 20.84 2.26 4.58
C LEU A 214 20.08 3.56 4.29
N ALA A 215 20.16 4.06 3.05
CA ALA A 215 19.39 5.21 2.57
C ALA A 215 18.60 4.86 1.31
N GLN A 216 17.39 5.41 1.23
CA GLN A 216 16.52 5.31 0.05
C GLN A 216 16.24 6.70 -0.54
N PRO A 217 17.16 7.26 -1.34
CA PRO A 217 17.01 8.61 -1.88
C PRO A 217 15.84 8.74 -2.86
N LYS A 218 15.47 7.65 -3.53
CA LYS A 218 14.37 7.59 -4.53
C LYS A 218 13.13 6.89 -3.98
N GLY A 219 12.96 6.89 -2.66
CA GLY A 219 11.84 6.26 -1.98
C GLY A 219 11.86 4.72 -1.98
N PRO A 220 10.74 4.06 -1.60
CA PRO A 220 10.72 2.64 -1.27
C PRO A 220 10.95 1.71 -2.46
N SER A 221 10.64 2.14 -3.69
CA SER A 221 10.87 1.38 -4.93
C SER A 221 12.24 1.67 -5.58
N GLY A 222 13.02 2.59 -5.00
CA GLY A 222 14.24 3.10 -5.60
C GLY A 222 15.51 2.35 -5.22
N ILE A 223 16.64 3.02 -5.47
CA ILE A 223 17.99 2.54 -5.14
C ILE A 223 18.17 2.48 -3.62
N ILE A 224 18.86 1.45 -3.14
CA ILE A 224 19.28 1.32 -1.74
C ILE A 224 20.77 1.62 -1.68
N LYS A 225 21.17 2.61 -0.89
CA LYS A 225 22.58 2.99 -0.64
C LYS A 225 23.01 2.55 0.75
N VAL A 226 24.27 2.14 0.91
CA VAL A 226 24.85 1.86 2.23
C VAL A 226 25.47 3.14 2.77
N LEU A 227 25.09 3.57 3.98
CA LEU A 227 25.76 4.69 4.64
C LEU A 227 27.04 4.23 5.34
N LYS A 228 27.87 5.19 5.75
CA LYS A 228 29.08 4.95 6.52
C LYS A 228 28.84 4.03 7.73
N LYS A 229 27.72 4.23 8.45
CA LYS A 229 27.31 3.39 9.58
C LYS A 229 27.02 1.92 9.20
N GLY A 230 26.35 1.70 8.07
CA GLY A 230 26.09 0.35 7.57
C GLY A 230 27.37 -0.36 7.11
N LYS A 231 28.31 0.39 6.53
CA LYS A 231 29.62 -0.13 6.10
C LYS A 231 30.46 -0.59 7.29
N THR A 232 30.44 0.16 8.39
CA THR A 232 31.11 -0.24 9.65
C THR A 232 30.40 -1.38 10.38
N ALA A 233 29.09 -1.55 10.21
CA ALA A 233 28.32 -2.58 10.90
C ALA A 233 28.58 -4.02 10.39
N VAL A 234 29.22 -4.16 9.22
CA VAL A 234 29.49 -5.45 8.57
C VAL A 234 30.99 -5.68 8.32
N GLY A 235 31.80 -4.62 8.38
CA GLY A 235 33.25 -4.67 8.25
C GLY A 235 34.01 -4.70 9.58
N ALA A 236 33.31 -4.80 10.71
CA ALA A 236 33.90 -5.02 12.03
C ALA A 236 33.76 -6.49 12.43
#